data_AF-A0A4Y8ZQY5-F1
#
_entry.id   AF-A0A4Y8ZQY5-F1
#
_cell.length_a   1.000
_cell.length_b   1.000
_cell.length_c   1.000
_cell.angle_alpha   90.00
_cell.angle_beta   90.00
_cell.angle_gamma   90.00
#
_symmetry.space_group_name_H-M   'P 1'
#
loop_
_entity.id
_entity.type
_entity.pdbx_description
1 polymer ?
#
loop_
_entity_poly.entity_id
_entity_poly.type
_entity_poly.pdbx_seq_one_letter_code
_entity_poly.pdbx_strand_id
1 'polypeptide(L)' 'MADQTGRVPAEELRRRAAHYRRLARECAYPEGVDLLLLMADVHDDEAAAAAGEVEGPFMARPTPSAG' A
#
# COMPACT_ATOMS: atom_id res chain seq x y z
N MET A 1 -19.67 -8.10 -19.05
CA MET A 1 -18.53 -8.28 -18.13
C MET A 1 -18.01 -6.88 -17.83
N ALA A 2 -18.15 -6.40 -16.60
CA ALA A 2 -17.71 -5.06 -16.23
C ALA A 2 -16.18 -5.06 -16.13
N ASP A 3 -15.56 -4.20 -16.92
CA ASP A 3 -14.14 -3.90 -16.87
C ASP A 3 -13.83 -3.25 -15.52
N GLN A 4 -13.47 -4.04 -14.50
CA GLN A 4 -13.13 -3.56 -13.15
C GLN A 4 -11.71 -2.98 -13.15
N THR A 5 -11.44 -2.00 -13.98
CA THR A 5 -10.26 -1.13 -13.83
C THR A 5 -10.57 -0.03 -12.79
N GLY A 6 -11.10 -0.45 -11.63
CA GLY A 6 -11.39 0.43 -10.51
C GLY A 6 -10.14 0.77 -9.72
N ARG A 7 -9.27 1.62 -10.26
CA ARG A 7 -8.13 2.16 -9.49
C ARG A 7 -8.69 2.92 -8.29
N VAL A 8 -8.27 2.54 -7.09
CA VAL A 8 -8.64 3.24 -5.86
C VAL A 8 -8.02 4.64 -5.89
N PRO A 9 -8.78 5.72 -5.64
CA PRO A 9 -8.23 7.07 -5.60
C PRO A 9 -7.15 7.21 -4.52
N ALA A 10 -6.09 8.00 -4.79
CA ALA A 10 -5.01 8.24 -3.83
C ALA A 10 -5.52 8.77 -2.47
N GLU A 11 -6.58 9.58 -2.48
CA GLU A 11 -7.20 10.09 -1.25
C GLU A 11 -7.82 8.97 -0.40
N GLU A 12 -8.48 7.99 -1.03
CA GLU A 12 -9.07 6.84 -0.34
C GLU A 12 -7.97 5.95 0.27
N LEU A 13 -6.86 5.77 -0.43
CA LEU A 13 -5.69 5.06 0.09
C LEU A 13 -5.08 5.76 1.30
N ARG A 14 -4.91 7.09 1.26
CA ARG A 14 -4.46 7.89 2.42
C ARG A 14 -5.41 7.79 3.61
N ARG A 15 -6.73 7.75 3.38
CA ARG A 15 -7.72 7.54 4.44
C ARG A 15 -7.56 6.17 5.10
N ARG A 16 -7.31 5.12 4.32
CA ARG A 16 -7.05 3.76 4.85
C ARG A 16 -5.76 3.71 5.65
N ALA A 17 -4.68 4.32 5.17
CA ALA A 17 -3.43 4.42 5.91
C ALA A 17 -3.61 5.10 7.28
N ALA A 18 -4.31 6.24 7.30
CA ALA A 18 -4.64 6.94 8.55
C ALA A 18 -5.50 6.08 9.49
N HIS A 19 -6.46 5.32 8.94
CA HIS A 19 -7.29 4.42 9.72
C HIS A 19 -6.47 3.31 10.39
N TYR A 20 -5.57 2.66 9.66
CA TYR A 20 -4.70 1.62 10.22
C TYR A 20 -3.77 2.16 11.31
N ARG A 21 -3.22 3.37 11.13
CA ARG A 21 -2.43 4.04 12.19
C ARG A 21 -3.24 4.31 13.45
N ARG A 22 -4.51 4.68 13.30
CA ARG A 22 -5.41 4.84 14.45
C ARG A 22 -5.66 3.51 15.14
N LEU A 23 -5.98 2.46 14.39
CA LEU A 23 -6.16 1.12 14.94
C LEU A 23 -4.90 0.63 15.65
N ALA A 24 -3.71 0.89 15.11
CA ALA A 24 -2.45 0.51 15.73
C ALA A 24 -2.27 1.16 17.11
N ARG A 25 -2.67 2.44 17.27
CA ARG A 25 -2.62 3.14 18.58
C ARG A 25 -3.60 2.59 19.60
N GLU A 26 -4.72 2.05 19.14
CA GLU A 26 -5.78 1.48 19.98
C GLU A 26 -5.60 -0.05 20.18
N CYS A 27 -4.60 -0.66 19.54
CA CYS A 27 -4.40 -2.11 19.53
C CYS A 27 -3.81 -2.59 20.86
N ALA A 28 -4.50 -3.55 21.50
CA ALA A 28 -4.06 -4.16 22.76
C ALA A 28 -2.98 -5.25 22.57
N TYR A 29 -2.76 -5.71 21.34
CA TYR A 29 -1.86 -6.82 21.02
C TYR A 29 -0.65 -6.30 20.24
N PRO A 30 0.58 -6.38 20.78
CA PRO A 30 1.78 -5.88 20.13
C PRO A 30 1.99 -6.44 18.71
N GLU A 31 1.73 -7.72 18.49
CA GLU A 31 1.87 -8.37 17.19
C GLU A 31 0.87 -7.82 16.14
N GLY A 32 -0.27 -7.31 16.62
CA GLY A 32 -1.25 -6.64 15.76
C GLY A 32 -0.83 -5.22 15.38
N VAL A 33 -0.03 -4.54 16.21
CA VAL A 33 0.47 -3.18 15.94
C VAL A 33 1.36 -3.18 14.70
N ASP A 34 2.33 -4.08 14.63
CA ASP A 34 3.29 -4.14 13.52
C ASP A 34 2.59 -4.41 12.18
N LEU A 35 1.61 -5.32 12.17
CA LEU A 35 0.81 -5.59 10.98
C LEU A 35 -0.01 -4.37 10.56
N LEU A 36 -0.65 -3.66 11.50
CA LEU A 36 -1.44 -2.47 11.20
C LEU A 36 -0.56 -1.33 10.67
N LEU A 37 0.65 -1.15 11.19
CA LEU A 37 1.59 -0.16 10.67
C LEU A 37 2.08 -0.53 9.26
N LEU A 38 2.42 -1.79 9.02
CA LEU A 38 2.77 -2.27 7.67
C LEU A 38 1.65 -2.00 6.67
N MET A 39 0.40 -2.30 7.04
CA MET A 39 -0.76 -2.03 6.19
C MET A 39 -0.93 -0.52 5.92
N ALA A 40 -0.62 0.33 6.89
CA ALA A 40 -0.67 1.78 6.68
C ALA A 40 0.38 2.25 5.66
N ASP A 41 1.60 1.74 5.76
CA ASP A 41 2.70 2.13 4.88
C ASP A 41 2.46 1.66 3.44
N VAL A 42 1.96 0.43 3.25
CA VAL A 42 1.55 -0.08 1.93
C VAL A 42 0.53 0.86 1.26
N HIS A 43 -0.47 1.35 2.02
CA HIS A 43 -1.48 2.23 1.46
C HIS A 43 -0.95 3.64 1.15
N ASP A 44 0.04 4.14 1.91
CA ASP A 44 0.71 5.40 1.58
C ASP A 44 1.55 5.27 0.30
N ASP A 45 2.26 4.15 0.13
CA ASP A 45 3.02 3.85 -1.10
C ASP A 45 2.08 3.74 -2.32
N GLU A 46 0.96 3.03 -2.17
CA GLU A 46 -0.07 2.94 -3.21
C GLU A 46 -0.67 4.32 -3.52
N ALA A 47 -0.88 5.16 -2.50
CA ALA A 47 -1.39 6.52 -2.70
C ALA A 47 -0.39 7.39 -3.46
N ALA A 48 0.90 7.29 -3.14
CA ALA A 48 1.97 8.01 -3.82
C ALA A 48 2.09 7.57 -5.29
N ALA A 49 2.01 6.26 -5.54
CA ALA A 49 1.98 5.70 -6.89
C ALA A 49 0.75 6.17 -7.69
N ALA A 50 -0.43 6.22 -7.05
CA ALA A 50 -1.67 6.68 -7.66
C ALA A 50 -1.69 8.20 -7.93
N ALA A 51 -1.01 8.99 -7.10
CA ALA A 51 -0.87 10.44 -7.29
C ALA A 51 0.15 10.83 -8.38
N GLY A 52 0.88 9.84 -8.94
CA GLY A 52 1.98 10.10 -9.87
C GLY A 52 3.19 10.74 -9.18
N GLU A 53 3.28 10.65 -7.85
CA GLU A 53 4.39 11.18 -7.05
C GLU A 53 5.57 10.19 -7.00
N VAL A 54 5.38 8.96 -7.52
CA VAL A 54 6.43 7.94 -7.65
C VAL A 54 6.77 7.73 -9.13
N GLU A 55 7.82 8.41 -9.61
CA GLU A 55 8.60 7.88 -10.73
C GLU A 55 9.23 6.56 -10.28
N GLY A 56 8.63 5.43 -10.67
CA GLY A 56 9.27 4.12 -10.52
C GLY A 56 10.58 4.05 -11.31
N PRO A 57 11.49 3.13 -10.94
CA PRO A 57 11.20 1.78 -11.37
C PRO A 57 11.53 0.72 -10.30
N PHE A 58 10.50 0.14 -9.70
CA PHE A 58 10.57 -1.28 -9.33
C PHE A 58 10.20 -2.12 -10.57
N MET A 59 11.00 -2.00 -11.64
CA MET A 59 11.06 -3.06 -12.63
C MET A 59 11.85 -4.19 -12.00
N ALA A 60 11.14 -5.22 -11.52
CA ALA A 60 11.73 -6.53 -11.33
C ALA A 60 12.38 -6.94 -12.65
N ARG A 61 13.72 -6.82 -12.74
CA ARG A 61 14.48 -7.38 -13.87
C ARG A 61 14.14 -8.86 -13.94
N PRO A 62 13.71 -9.40 -15.09
CA PRO A 62 13.65 -10.85 -15.24
C PRO A 62 15.06 -11.38 -14.98
N THR A 63 15.19 -12.28 -14.01
CA THR A 63 16.39 -13.07 -13.80
C THR A 63 16.75 -13.74 -15.13
N PRO A 64 17.97 -13.56 -15.67
CA PRO A 64 18.37 -14.30 -16.86
C PRO A 64 18.32 -15.79 -16.51
N SER A 65 17.49 -16.53 -17.23
CA SER A 65 17.47 -17.98 -17.24
C SER A 65 18.86 -18.49 -17.64
N ALA A 66 19.54 -19.17 -16.71
CA ALA A 66 20.70 -19.98 -17.01
C ALA A 66 20.22 -21.40 -17.33
N GLY A 67 20.57 -21.92 -18.51
CA GLY A 67 20.40 -23.33 -18.89
C GLY A 67 19.52 -23.53 -20.11
#